data_AF-A0A1J4JSP6-F1
#
_entry.id   AF-A0A1J4JSP6-F1
#
_cell.length_a   1.000
_cell.length_b   1.000
_cell.length_c   1.000
_cell.angle_alpha   90.00
_cell.angle_beta   90.00
_cell.angle_gamma   90.00
#
_symmetry.space_group_name_H-M   'P 1'
#
loop_
_entity.id
_entity.type
_entity.pdbx_description
1 polymer ?
#
loop_
_entity_poly.entity_id
_entity_poly.type
_entity_poly.pdbx_seq_one_letter_code
_entity_poly.pdbx_strand_id
1 'polypeptide(L)'
;MSSPTSELEMDEYESLKNDFTTLSSLQNLLFGVFDNDDLKREESIDALFSYFNEIEIESKYMIYEAFILMLTQSSMSRPSKSQEIIELSQKIIDELITKHNLKNSFHVSTIASIFSRNRALLLYLNEKKLLKKSTIIRSIMNCHDYDAMLFFYPEIQNRMISLRISDMFHKNFGVYYGDFTKQYDDIELNRKMYHSNDELAQIIQNDDIDAFITFCGKYNIDLNSQINLTCYELIPILQCCDTKVSLLEYSMIFAAINVFKFLLAKQVDYDQNSLKYSIIGGNSEIINIIINESHYKFDHQCLEASIACFRPDITSYIEYHMGNNVPKYQLIRLYYQYYDFASLNDYLKDIFRNIPITNYLMENNNYQNNLFLWFYYFSQFFDESVNTCVFNILCKDVN
;
A
#
# COMPACT_ATOMS: atom_id res chain seq x y z
N MET A 1 -14.29 47.39 -7.89
CA MET A 1 -14.51 46.30 -8.87
C MET A 1 -13.60 45.17 -8.43
N SER A 2 -14.15 44.17 -7.77
CA SER A 2 -13.46 42.89 -7.52
C SER A 2 -13.04 42.32 -8.87
N SER A 3 -11.78 41.87 -8.98
CA SER A 3 -11.28 41.32 -10.23
C SER A 3 -12.00 39.99 -10.55
N PRO A 4 -12.28 39.69 -11.83
CA PRO A 4 -12.90 38.43 -12.27
C PRO A 4 -12.11 37.17 -11.90
N THR A 5 -10.86 37.32 -11.43
CA THR A 5 -10.06 36.20 -10.93
C THR A 5 -10.63 35.60 -9.64
N SER A 6 -11.15 36.40 -8.72
CA SER A 6 -11.55 35.89 -7.39
C SER A 6 -12.70 34.85 -7.39
N GLU A 7 -13.62 34.87 -8.36
CA GLU A 7 -14.74 33.92 -8.43
C GLU A 7 -14.31 32.56 -9.02
N LEU A 8 -13.51 32.59 -10.09
CA LEU A 8 -13.03 31.38 -10.76
C LEU A 8 -12.12 30.54 -9.85
N GLU A 9 -11.32 31.23 -9.03
CA GLU A 9 -10.41 30.61 -8.05
C GLU A 9 -11.17 29.98 -6.87
N MET A 10 -12.31 30.56 -6.51
CA MET A 10 -13.20 30.00 -5.50
C MET A 10 -13.91 28.73 -5.98
N ASP A 11 -14.36 28.70 -7.23
CA ASP A 11 -15.04 27.54 -7.81
C ASP A 11 -14.12 26.32 -7.91
N GLU A 12 -12.86 26.52 -8.34
CA GLU A 12 -11.86 25.45 -8.40
C GLU A 12 -11.47 24.93 -7.02
N TYR A 13 -11.35 25.82 -6.04
CA TYR A 13 -11.07 25.45 -4.67
C TYR A 13 -12.18 24.58 -4.06
N GLU A 14 -13.45 24.97 -4.24
CA GLU A 14 -14.59 24.16 -3.76
C GLU A 14 -14.70 22.84 -4.54
N SER A 15 -14.34 22.82 -5.83
CA SER A 15 -14.23 21.58 -6.61
C SER A 15 -13.20 20.63 -6.00
N LEU A 16 -11.98 21.10 -5.73
CA LEU A 16 -10.91 20.27 -5.14
C LEU A 16 -11.29 19.74 -3.75
N LYS A 17 -11.93 20.58 -2.94
CA LYS A 17 -12.43 20.18 -1.61
C LYS A 17 -13.51 19.10 -1.71
N ASN A 18 -14.40 19.19 -2.69
CA ASN A 18 -15.40 18.16 -2.97
C ASN A 18 -14.75 16.85 -3.44
N ASP A 19 -13.69 16.92 -4.24
CA ASP A 19 -12.95 15.74 -4.71
C ASP A 19 -12.29 14.99 -3.54
N PHE A 20 -11.59 15.70 -2.64
CA PHE A 20 -11.03 15.07 -1.44
C PHE A 20 -12.09 14.53 -0.48
N THR A 21 -13.24 15.19 -0.39
CA THR A 21 -14.37 14.69 0.41
C THR A 21 -14.93 13.40 -0.20
N THR A 22 -15.03 13.33 -1.52
CA THR A 22 -15.46 12.14 -2.25
C THR A 22 -14.48 10.98 -2.06
N LEU A 23 -13.18 11.22 -2.23
CA LEU A 23 -12.13 10.21 -2.03
C LEU A 23 -12.06 9.71 -0.58
N SER A 24 -12.18 10.62 0.39
CA SER A 24 -12.29 10.27 1.81
C SER A 24 -13.50 9.38 2.09
N SER A 25 -14.64 9.65 1.45
CA SER A 25 -15.85 8.82 1.58
C SER A 25 -15.66 7.44 0.96
N LEU A 26 -15.06 7.37 -0.23
CA LEU A 26 -14.68 6.11 -0.89
C LEU A 26 -13.74 5.27 -0.04
N GLN A 27 -12.73 5.90 0.58
CA GLN A 27 -11.77 5.20 1.47
C GLN A 27 -12.49 4.60 2.68
N ASN A 28 -13.34 5.38 3.34
CA ASN A 28 -14.07 4.91 4.51
C ASN A 28 -15.01 3.75 4.17
N LEU A 29 -15.68 3.80 3.02
CA LEU A 29 -16.52 2.69 2.53
C LEU A 29 -15.67 1.46 2.18
N LEU A 30 -14.51 1.65 1.52
CA LEU A 30 -13.58 0.56 1.21
C LEU A 30 -13.08 -0.13 2.48
N PHE A 31 -12.69 0.62 3.51
CA PHE A 31 -12.24 0.02 4.77
C PHE A 31 -13.38 -0.57 5.59
N GLY A 32 -14.60 -0.05 5.43
CA GLY A 32 -15.81 -0.74 5.87
C GLY A 32 -15.92 -2.15 5.26
N VAL A 33 -15.51 -2.35 4.00
CA VAL A 33 -15.48 -3.69 3.38
C VAL A 33 -14.36 -4.56 3.95
N PHE A 34 -13.16 -4.00 4.20
CA PHE A 34 -12.00 -4.79 4.65
C PHE A 34 -12.02 -5.13 6.15
N ASP A 35 -12.50 -4.23 6.99
CA ASP A 35 -12.38 -4.34 8.44
C ASP A 35 -13.66 -4.88 9.12
N ASN A 36 -14.83 -4.89 8.45
CA ASN A 36 -16.06 -5.46 9.02
C ASN A 36 -16.09 -7.00 8.97
N ASP A 37 -16.67 -7.59 10.01
CA ASP A 37 -16.97 -9.03 10.08
C ASP A 37 -17.99 -9.47 9.02
N ASP A 38 -18.02 -10.77 8.72
CA ASP A 38 -18.83 -11.39 7.65
C ASP A 38 -20.30 -10.92 7.62
N LEU A 39 -20.94 -10.72 8.79
CA LEU A 39 -22.34 -10.30 8.90
C LEU A 39 -22.61 -8.89 8.33
N LYS A 40 -21.65 -7.96 8.49
CA LYS A 40 -21.78 -6.56 8.04
C LYS A 40 -21.04 -6.29 6.74
N ARG A 41 -20.26 -7.27 6.27
CA ARG A 41 -19.41 -7.09 5.09
C ARG A 41 -20.22 -6.91 3.82
N GLU A 42 -21.26 -7.70 3.62
CA GLU A 42 -22.14 -7.56 2.44
C GLU A 42 -22.85 -6.20 2.42
N GLU A 43 -23.34 -5.71 3.57
CA GLU A 43 -23.91 -4.35 3.68
C GLU A 43 -22.89 -3.25 3.30
N SER A 44 -21.62 -3.46 3.65
CA SER A 44 -20.54 -2.53 3.32
C SER A 44 -20.18 -2.55 1.83
N ILE A 45 -20.21 -3.73 1.21
CA ILE A 45 -20.03 -3.89 -0.23
C ILE A 45 -21.16 -3.18 -0.98
N ASP A 46 -22.41 -3.42 -0.57
CA ASP A 46 -23.58 -2.76 -1.16
C ASP A 46 -23.52 -1.24 -1.01
N ALA A 47 -23.06 -0.74 0.14
CA ALA A 47 -22.88 0.68 0.38
C ALA A 47 -21.80 1.28 -0.55
N LEU A 48 -20.65 0.61 -0.70
CA LEU A 48 -19.58 1.04 -1.61
C LEU A 48 -20.07 1.09 -3.06
N PHE A 49 -20.76 0.03 -3.52
CA PHE A 49 -21.26 -0.05 -4.90
C PHE A 49 -22.38 0.95 -5.15
N SER A 50 -23.27 1.16 -4.18
CA SER A 50 -24.28 2.21 -4.25
C SER A 50 -23.64 3.59 -4.40
N TYR A 51 -22.55 3.85 -3.67
CA TYR A 51 -21.83 5.11 -3.76
C TYR A 51 -21.13 5.30 -5.10
N PHE A 52 -20.57 4.25 -5.72
CA PHE A 52 -20.04 4.34 -7.10
C PHE A 52 -21.10 4.81 -8.09
N ASN A 53 -22.33 4.29 -7.97
CA ASN A 53 -23.45 4.69 -8.82
C ASN A 53 -23.90 6.12 -8.53
N GLU A 54 -23.98 6.51 -7.25
CA GLU A 54 -24.37 7.87 -6.85
C GLU A 54 -23.42 8.93 -7.41
N ILE A 55 -22.11 8.68 -7.35
CA ILE A 55 -21.11 9.64 -7.83
C ILE A 55 -20.81 9.51 -9.33
N GLU A 56 -21.44 8.54 -10.01
CA GLU A 56 -21.16 8.15 -11.40
C GLU A 56 -19.66 8.02 -11.64
N ILE A 57 -18.98 7.15 -10.89
CA ILE A 57 -17.51 7.12 -10.78
C ILE A 57 -16.81 7.05 -12.14
N GLU A 58 -17.38 6.35 -13.13
CA GLU A 58 -16.85 6.24 -14.48
C GLU A 58 -16.78 7.56 -15.26
N SER A 59 -17.56 8.57 -14.85
CA SER A 59 -17.55 9.92 -15.41
C SER A 59 -16.46 10.83 -14.80
N LYS A 60 -15.88 10.42 -13.65
CA LYS A 60 -14.92 11.20 -12.86
C LYS A 60 -13.53 10.57 -12.93
N TYR A 61 -12.84 10.74 -14.06
CA TYR A 61 -11.54 10.11 -14.33
C TYR A 61 -10.56 10.19 -13.14
N MET A 62 -10.36 11.39 -12.58
CA MET A 62 -9.42 11.62 -11.47
C MET A 62 -9.80 10.85 -10.19
N ILE A 63 -11.07 10.91 -9.80
CA ILE A 63 -11.58 10.20 -8.62
C ILE A 63 -11.47 8.70 -8.83
N TYR A 64 -11.80 8.23 -10.03
CA TYR A 64 -11.76 6.82 -10.38
C TYR A 64 -10.33 6.28 -10.36
N GLU A 65 -9.38 6.99 -10.95
CA GLU A 65 -7.96 6.61 -10.93
C GLU A 65 -7.40 6.54 -9.51
N ALA A 66 -7.65 7.59 -8.71
CA ALA A 66 -7.24 7.67 -7.31
C ALA A 66 -7.86 6.55 -6.46
N PHE A 67 -9.13 6.21 -6.71
CA PHE A 67 -9.78 5.08 -6.04
C PHE A 67 -9.09 3.75 -6.34
N ILE A 68 -8.76 3.48 -7.62
CA ILE A 68 -8.11 2.21 -8.00
C ILE A 68 -6.67 2.13 -7.44
N LEU A 69 -5.94 3.25 -7.43
CA LEU A 69 -4.63 3.35 -6.78
C LEU A 69 -4.72 3.03 -5.28
N MET A 70 -5.68 3.65 -4.59
CA MET A 70 -5.95 3.40 -3.17
C MET A 70 -6.35 1.93 -2.93
N LEU A 71 -7.25 1.36 -3.73
CA LEU A 71 -7.65 -0.05 -3.65
C LEU A 71 -6.42 -0.97 -3.79
N THR A 72 -5.58 -0.70 -4.79
CA THR A 72 -4.36 -1.48 -5.05
C THR A 72 -3.40 -1.42 -3.87
N GLN A 73 -3.16 -0.24 -3.31
CA GLN A 73 -2.24 -0.04 -2.19
C GLN A 73 -2.78 -0.66 -0.89
N SER A 74 -4.04 -0.36 -0.54
CA SER A 74 -4.66 -0.81 0.69
C SER A 74 -4.92 -2.32 0.73
N SER A 75 -5.06 -2.98 -0.43
CA SER A 75 -5.21 -4.43 -0.48
C SER A 75 -4.00 -5.23 0.01
N MET A 76 -2.86 -4.57 0.26
CA MET A 76 -1.64 -5.17 0.83
C MET A 76 -1.34 -4.69 2.27
N SER A 77 -2.28 -3.96 2.89
CA SER A 77 -2.08 -3.26 4.17
C SER A 77 -2.40 -4.08 5.43
N ARG A 78 -2.94 -5.30 5.29
CA ARG A 78 -3.27 -6.21 6.40
C ARG A 78 -2.64 -7.58 6.15
N PRO A 79 -1.35 -7.77 6.50
CA PRO A 79 -0.63 -9.04 6.34
C PRO A 79 -1.42 -10.28 6.77
N SER A 80 -2.02 -10.26 7.96
CA SER A 80 -2.75 -11.38 8.55
C SER A 80 -4.08 -11.72 7.86
N LYS A 81 -4.56 -10.86 6.96
CA LYS A 81 -5.83 -11.04 6.22
C LYS A 81 -5.64 -10.93 4.71
N SER A 82 -4.42 -11.07 4.19
CA SER A 82 -4.13 -10.74 2.78
C SER A 82 -4.99 -11.53 1.81
N GLN A 83 -5.22 -12.83 2.04
CA GLN A 83 -6.07 -13.64 1.15
C GLN A 83 -7.50 -13.10 1.08
N GLU A 84 -8.15 -12.89 2.23
CA GLU A 84 -9.49 -12.35 2.32
C GLU A 84 -9.60 -10.99 1.62
N ILE A 85 -8.64 -10.10 1.87
CA ILE A 85 -8.64 -8.75 1.28
C ILE A 85 -8.41 -8.77 -0.22
N ILE A 86 -7.56 -9.67 -0.73
CA ILE A 86 -7.39 -9.84 -2.17
C ILE A 86 -8.69 -10.35 -2.80
N GLU A 87 -9.37 -11.32 -2.20
CA GLU A 87 -10.66 -11.82 -2.69
C GLU A 87 -11.74 -10.71 -2.71
N LEU A 88 -11.79 -9.87 -1.67
CA LEU A 88 -12.68 -8.69 -1.64
C LEU A 88 -12.32 -7.66 -2.71
N SER A 89 -11.02 -7.39 -2.88
CA SER A 89 -10.52 -6.48 -3.91
C SER A 89 -10.86 -7.00 -5.32
N GLN A 90 -10.82 -8.31 -5.55
CA GLN A 90 -11.24 -8.94 -6.79
C GLN A 90 -12.74 -8.76 -7.06
N LYS A 91 -13.59 -8.87 -6.03
CA LYS A 91 -15.04 -8.57 -6.15
C LYS A 91 -15.27 -7.11 -6.54
N ILE A 92 -14.56 -6.17 -5.90
CA ILE A 92 -14.65 -4.74 -6.22
C ILE A 92 -14.20 -4.48 -7.67
N ILE A 93 -13.09 -5.08 -8.09
CA ILE A 93 -12.60 -4.98 -9.49
C ILE A 93 -13.64 -5.54 -10.47
N ASP A 94 -14.29 -6.66 -10.16
CA ASP A 94 -15.36 -7.22 -11.01
C ASP A 94 -16.55 -6.27 -11.16
N GLU A 95 -16.98 -5.59 -10.09
CA GLU A 95 -18.00 -4.55 -10.15
C GLU A 95 -17.55 -3.39 -11.05
N LEU A 96 -16.32 -2.90 -10.87
CA LEU A 96 -15.77 -1.80 -11.68
C LEU A 96 -15.69 -2.18 -13.18
N ILE A 97 -15.35 -3.43 -13.49
CA ILE A 97 -15.30 -3.95 -14.86
C ILE A 97 -16.69 -4.03 -15.47
N THR A 98 -17.65 -4.58 -14.73
CA THR A 98 -18.96 -4.96 -15.26
C THR A 98 -19.96 -3.80 -15.29
N LYS A 99 -19.94 -2.93 -14.27
CA LYS A 99 -20.90 -1.83 -14.12
C LYS A 99 -20.30 -0.44 -14.33
N HIS A 100 -19.03 -0.24 -14.00
CA HIS A 100 -18.38 1.09 -14.08
C HIS A 100 -17.30 1.18 -15.17
N ASN A 101 -17.46 0.41 -16.25
CA ASN A 101 -16.73 0.57 -17.51
C ASN A 101 -15.20 0.67 -17.41
N LEU A 102 -14.57 0.07 -16.39
CA LEU A 102 -13.13 0.21 -16.08
C LEU A 102 -12.23 0.06 -17.32
N LYS A 103 -12.58 -0.90 -18.19
CA LYS A 103 -11.82 -1.23 -19.40
C LYS A 103 -11.78 -0.11 -20.43
N ASN A 104 -12.82 0.70 -20.53
CA ASN A 104 -12.91 1.78 -21.50
C ASN A 104 -12.57 3.15 -20.88
N SER A 105 -12.67 3.28 -19.55
CA SER A 105 -12.28 4.50 -18.82
C SER A 105 -10.76 4.71 -18.81
N PHE A 106 -9.96 3.63 -18.82
CA PHE A 106 -8.50 3.71 -18.74
C PHE A 106 -7.81 3.00 -19.91
N HIS A 107 -6.69 3.58 -20.36
CA HIS A 107 -5.80 2.89 -21.27
C HIS A 107 -5.17 1.66 -20.57
N VAL A 108 -4.96 0.58 -21.33
CA VAL A 108 -4.44 -0.69 -20.80
C VAL A 108 -3.08 -0.55 -20.09
N SER A 109 -2.25 0.43 -20.50
CA SER A 109 -0.98 0.70 -19.82
C SER A 109 -1.17 1.38 -18.46
N THR A 110 -2.19 2.22 -18.31
CA THR A 110 -2.54 2.87 -17.05
C THR A 110 -2.98 1.81 -16.04
N ILE A 111 -3.90 0.92 -16.44
CA ILE A 111 -4.32 -0.24 -15.61
C ILE A 111 -3.09 -1.07 -15.22
N ALA A 112 -2.24 -1.46 -16.17
CA ALA A 112 -1.05 -2.24 -15.87
C ALA A 112 -0.07 -1.52 -14.92
N SER A 113 0.05 -0.19 -15.03
CA SER A 113 0.92 0.62 -14.17
C SER A 113 0.38 0.69 -12.74
N ILE A 114 -0.92 0.96 -12.57
CA ILE A 114 -1.58 1.05 -11.27
C ILE A 114 -1.40 -0.27 -10.50
N PHE A 115 -1.73 -1.39 -11.14
CA PHE A 115 -1.69 -2.71 -10.51
C PHE A 115 -0.28 -3.33 -10.47
N SER A 116 0.75 -2.69 -11.02
CA SER A 116 2.10 -3.26 -11.12
C SER A 116 2.74 -3.64 -9.78
N ARG A 117 2.36 -2.92 -8.71
CA ARG A 117 2.85 -3.16 -7.34
C ARG A 117 2.10 -4.27 -6.60
N ASN A 118 0.93 -4.67 -7.07
CA ASN A 118 0.16 -5.76 -6.49
C ASN A 118 0.11 -6.94 -7.47
N ARG A 119 1.06 -7.86 -7.32
CA ARG A 119 1.24 -9.01 -8.23
C ARG A 119 0.00 -9.91 -8.28
N ALA A 120 -0.71 -10.07 -7.18
CA ALA A 120 -1.95 -10.86 -7.12
C ALA A 120 -3.07 -10.23 -7.96
N LEU A 121 -3.34 -8.93 -7.79
CA LEU A 121 -4.36 -8.25 -8.57
C LEU A 121 -3.96 -8.09 -10.04
N LEU A 122 -2.67 -7.92 -10.33
CA LEU A 122 -2.15 -7.88 -11.70
C LEU A 122 -2.34 -9.24 -12.41
N LEU A 123 -2.10 -10.36 -11.72
CA LEU A 123 -2.39 -11.70 -12.22
C LEU A 123 -3.89 -11.89 -12.46
N TYR A 124 -4.73 -11.50 -11.50
CA TYR A 124 -6.18 -11.57 -11.63
C TYR A 124 -6.71 -10.83 -12.88
N LEU A 125 -6.20 -9.63 -13.15
CA LEU A 125 -6.54 -8.87 -14.36
C LEU A 125 -6.06 -9.55 -15.66
N ASN A 126 -4.97 -10.33 -15.60
CA ASN A 126 -4.55 -11.18 -16.73
C ASN A 126 -5.56 -12.30 -16.98
N GLU A 127 -5.97 -12.99 -15.93
CA GLU A 127 -6.92 -14.11 -15.98
C GLU A 127 -8.29 -13.67 -16.53
N LYS A 128 -8.74 -12.47 -16.14
CA LYS A 128 -9.94 -11.82 -16.67
C LYS A 128 -9.78 -11.28 -18.11
N LYS A 129 -8.59 -11.43 -18.71
CA LYS A 129 -8.25 -10.97 -20.07
C LYS A 129 -8.36 -9.45 -20.24
N LEU A 130 -8.27 -8.68 -19.16
CA LEU A 130 -8.13 -7.22 -19.22
C LEU A 130 -6.73 -6.83 -19.65
N LEU A 131 -5.72 -7.54 -19.13
CA LEU A 131 -4.32 -7.35 -19.49
C LEU A 131 -3.82 -8.50 -20.36
N LYS A 132 -3.11 -8.16 -21.44
CA LYS A 132 -2.37 -9.16 -22.23
C LYS A 132 -1.10 -9.55 -21.48
N LYS A 133 -0.68 -10.82 -21.58
CA LYS A 133 0.61 -11.28 -21.03
C LYS A 133 1.78 -10.39 -21.44
N SER A 134 1.79 -9.90 -22.69
CA SER A 134 2.81 -8.98 -23.19
C SER A 134 2.93 -7.67 -22.42
N THR A 135 1.81 -7.17 -21.88
CA THR A 135 1.77 -5.93 -21.12
C THR A 135 2.43 -6.13 -19.75
N ILE A 136 2.11 -7.26 -19.08
CA ILE A 136 2.70 -7.65 -17.80
C ILE A 136 4.20 -7.90 -17.95
N ILE A 137 4.61 -8.64 -18.99
CA ILE A 137 6.03 -8.87 -19.26
C ILE A 137 6.77 -7.55 -19.43
N ARG A 138 6.19 -6.59 -20.16
CA ARG A 138 6.81 -5.28 -20.37
C ARG A 138 6.91 -4.47 -19.07
N SER A 139 5.87 -4.46 -18.23
CA SER A 139 5.91 -3.74 -16.95
C SER A 139 6.97 -4.31 -16.03
N ILE A 140 7.06 -5.63 -15.90
CA ILE A 140 8.06 -6.30 -15.05
C ILE A 140 9.48 -6.07 -15.57
N MET A 141 9.71 -6.24 -16.87
CA MET A 141 11.04 -6.09 -17.46
C MET A 141 11.61 -4.68 -17.34
N ASN A 142 10.75 -3.65 -17.36
CA ASN A 142 11.18 -2.26 -17.23
C ASN A 142 11.57 -1.89 -15.79
N CYS A 143 11.07 -2.62 -14.79
CA CYS A 143 11.29 -2.32 -13.38
C CYS A 143 12.46 -3.09 -12.76
N HIS A 144 13.05 -4.05 -13.48
CA HIS A 144 14.07 -4.97 -12.95
C HIS A 144 13.64 -5.68 -11.65
N ASP A 145 12.32 -5.88 -11.47
CA ASP A 145 11.75 -6.56 -10.30
C ASP A 145 11.85 -8.08 -10.49
N TYR A 146 12.88 -8.67 -9.88
CA TYR A 146 13.17 -10.10 -10.00
C TYR A 146 12.13 -10.99 -9.33
N ASP A 147 11.58 -10.57 -8.19
CA ASP A 147 10.55 -11.34 -7.50
C ASP A 147 9.26 -11.33 -8.30
N ALA A 148 8.93 -10.23 -8.98
CA ALA A 148 7.85 -10.22 -9.97
C ALA A 148 8.15 -11.14 -11.16
N MET A 149 9.39 -11.21 -11.65
CA MET A 149 9.74 -12.16 -12.71
C MET A 149 9.55 -13.62 -12.28
N LEU A 150 9.89 -13.97 -11.04
CA LEU A 150 9.67 -15.30 -10.48
C LEU A 150 8.17 -15.59 -10.30
N PHE A 151 7.41 -14.64 -9.74
CA PHE A 151 5.97 -14.76 -9.56
C PHE A 151 5.23 -14.97 -10.91
N PHE A 152 5.62 -14.25 -11.95
CA PHE A 152 5.03 -14.33 -13.29
C PHE A 152 5.77 -15.28 -14.24
N TYR A 153 6.62 -16.18 -13.71
CA TYR A 153 7.36 -17.13 -14.53
C TYR A 153 6.47 -17.95 -15.49
N PRO A 154 5.28 -18.45 -15.09
CA PRO A 154 4.38 -19.17 -16.00
C PRO A 154 3.94 -18.35 -17.22
N GLU A 155 3.80 -17.02 -17.08
CA GLU A 155 3.42 -16.11 -18.15
C GLU A 155 4.62 -15.73 -19.03
N ILE A 156 5.83 -15.70 -18.48
CA ILE A 156 7.03 -15.23 -19.18
C ILE A 156 7.76 -16.37 -19.92
N GLN A 157 7.78 -17.59 -19.38
CA GLN A 157 8.57 -18.74 -19.88
C GLN A 157 8.49 -18.96 -21.40
N ASN A 158 7.31 -18.82 -22.01
CA ASN A 158 7.09 -19.07 -23.44
C ASN A 158 7.76 -18.02 -24.34
N ARG A 159 8.11 -16.85 -23.79
CA ARG A 159 8.89 -15.79 -24.45
C ARG A 159 10.35 -15.77 -24.01
N MET A 160 10.69 -16.47 -22.93
CA MET A 160 11.99 -16.48 -22.27
C MET A 160 12.97 -17.52 -22.83
N ILE A 161 12.71 -18.09 -24.02
CA ILE A 161 13.67 -18.89 -24.81
C ILE A 161 14.76 -17.98 -25.39
N SER A 162 15.34 -17.09 -24.59
CA SER A 162 16.61 -16.46 -24.88
C SER A 162 17.59 -16.96 -23.82
N LEU A 163 18.66 -17.60 -24.29
CA LEU A 163 19.73 -18.19 -23.46
C LEU A 163 20.25 -17.21 -22.38
N ARG A 164 20.19 -15.90 -22.67
CA ARG A 164 20.67 -14.82 -21.79
C ARG A 164 19.90 -14.67 -20.48
N ILE A 165 18.58 -14.94 -20.48
CA ILE A 165 17.75 -14.83 -19.28
C ILE A 165 17.85 -16.12 -18.47
N SER A 166 17.84 -17.29 -19.11
CA SER A 166 18.08 -18.57 -18.41
C SER A 166 19.43 -18.59 -17.71
N ASP A 167 20.49 -18.07 -18.34
CA ASP A 167 21.81 -17.92 -17.71
C ASP A 167 21.81 -16.94 -16.53
N MET A 168 21.07 -15.82 -16.62
CA MET A 168 20.88 -14.89 -15.49
C MET A 168 20.13 -15.56 -14.34
N PHE A 169 19.06 -16.29 -14.63
CA PHE A 169 18.29 -17.05 -13.64
C PHE A 169 19.15 -18.11 -12.96
N HIS A 170 19.88 -18.93 -13.73
CA HIS A 170 20.71 -19.99 -13.16
C HIS A 170 21.93 -19.46 -12.40
N LYS A 171 22.62 -18.42 -12.88
CA LYS A 171 23.81 -17.88 -12.20
C LYS A 171 23.49 -17.09 -10.94
N ASN A 172 22.40 -16.31 -10.95
CA ASN A 172 22.09 -15.43 -9.81
C ASN A 172 21.13 -16.08 -8.81
N PHE A 173 20.26 -17.02 -9.25
CA PHE A 173 19.15 -17.51 -8.41
C PHE A 173 19.21 -19.00 -8.08
N GLY A 174 20.04 -19.80 -8.77
CA GLY A 174 20.26 -21.21 -8.41
C GLY A 174 20.79 -21.42 -6.98
N VAL A 175 21.33 -20.36 -6.37
CA VAL A 175 21.79 -20.34 -4.97
C VAL A 175 20.66 -20.04 -3.98
N TYR A 176 19.67 -19.22 -4.36
CA TYR A 176 18.61 -18.75 -3.45
C TYR A 176 17.34 -19.61 -3.49
N TYR A 177 16.98 -20.14 -4.66
CA TYR A 177 15.68 -20.80 -4.87
C TYR A 177 15.79 -22.29 -5.19
N GLY A 178 17.00 -22.87 -5.14
CA GLY A 178 17.23 -24.26 -5.52
C GLY A 178 16.87 -24.55 -6.98
N ASP A 179 16.55 -25.81 -7.29
CA ASP A 179 16.11 -26.22 -8.62
C ASP A 179 14.64 -25.79 -8.85
N PHE A 180 14.45 -24.52 -9.21
CA PHE A 180 13.13 -23.90 -9.45
C PHE A 180 12.26 -24.69 -10.45
N THR A 181 12.89 -25.53 -11.28
CA THR A 181 12.19 -26.38 -12.25
C THR A 181 11.45 -27.57 -11.61
N LYS A 182 11.78 -27.95 -10.37
CA LYS A 182 11.12 -29.05 -9.63
C LYS A 182 9.91 -28.60 -8.80
N GLN A 183 9.72 -27.30 -8.59
CA GLN A 183 8.56 -26.73 -7.87
C GLN A 183 7.38 -26.40 -8.79
N TYR A 184 7.43 -26.84 -10.04
CA TYR A 184 6.55 -26.38 -11.10
C TYR A 184 5.07 -26.74 -10.89
N ASP A 185 4.79 -27.92 -10.30
CA ASP A 185 3.42 -28.40 -10.08
C ASP A 185 2.67 -27.59 -8.99
N ASP A 186 3.38 -26.86 -8.12
CA ASP A 186 2.80 -26.08 -7.03
C ASP A 186 2.77 -24.55 -7.28
N ILE A 187 3.33 -24.03 -8.38
CA ILE A 187 3.41 -22.57 -8.63
C ILE A 187 2.02 -21.92 -8.61
N GLU A 188 1.02 -22.55 -9.25
CA GLU A 188 -0.35 -22.03 -9.29
C GLU A 188 -0.99 -21.97 -7.90
N LEU A 189 -0.78 -23.00 -7.07
CA LEU A 189 -1.26 -23.02 -5.70
C LEU A 189 -0.56 -21.95 -4.87
N ASN A 190 0.76 -21.84 -5.01
CA ASN A 190 1.58 -20.92 -4.24
C ASN A 190 1.22 -19.45 -4.50
N ARG A 191 0.94 -19.09 -5.75
CA ARG A 191 0.52 -17.71 -6.11
C ARG A 191 -0.83 -17.32 -5.53
N LYS A 192 -1.69 -18.29 -5.19
CA LYS A 192 -3.01 -18.05 -4.59
C LYS A 192 -2.98 -17.96 -3.06
N MET A 193 -1.90 -18.41 -2.42
CA MET A 193 -1.70 -18.28 -0.97
C MET A 193 -1.23 -16.87 -0.59
N TYR A 194 -0.65 -16.11 -1.54
CA TYR A 194 -0.23 -14.72 -1.39
C TYR A 194 0.86 -14.47 -0.31
N HIS A 195 1.45 -15.55 0.21
CA HIS A 195 2.49 -15.59 1.23
C HIS A 195 3.44 -16.77 1.01
N SER A 196 4.52 -16.82 1.78
CA SER A 196 5.40 -17.98 1.80
C SER A 196 4.68 -19.26 2.20
N ASN A 197 4.96 -20.35 1.48
CA ASN A 197 4.52 -21.70 1.81
C ASN A 197 5.59 -22.53 2.54
N ASP A 198 6.63 -21.86 3.03
CA ASP A 198 7.56 -22.45 3.98
C ASP A 198 6.80 -22.87 5.25
N GLU A 199 7.03 -24.10 5.72
CA GLU A 199 6.31 -24.67 6.87
C GLU A 199 6.47 -23.80 8.12
N LEU A 200 7.67 -23.25 8.36
CA LEU A 200 7.92 -22.37 9.50
C LEU A 200 7.18 -21.04 9.33
N ALA A 201 7.15 -20.48 8.11
CA ALA A 201 6.40 -19.26 7.84
C ALA A 201 4.91 -19.45 8.12
N GLN A 202 4.31 -20.54 7.65
CA GLN A 202 2.89 -20.86 7.89
C GLN A 202 2.58 -21.06 9.38
N ILE A 203 3.47 -21.73 10.11
CA ILE A 203 3.32 -21.90 11.57
C ILE A 203 3.28 -20.54 12.27
N ILE A 204 4.17 -19.61 11.90
CA ILE A 204 4.20 -18.26 12.48
C ILE A 204 2.94 -17.47 12.08
N GLN A 205 2.55 -17.50 10.80
CA GLN A 205 1.36 -16.80 10.30
C GLN A 205 0.08 -17.22 11.04
N ASN A 206 -0.03 -18.51 11.39
CA ASN A 206 -1.16 -19.06 12.14
C ASN A 206 -1.06 -18.86 13.66
N ASP A 207 0.03 -18.26 14.15
CA ASP A 207 0.36 -18.10 15.57
C ASP A 207 0.31 -19.42 16.37
N ASP A 208 0.67 -20.54 15.73
CA ASP A 208 0.66 -21.88 16.33
C ASP A 208 1.97 -22.13 17.11
N ILE A 209 1.97 -21.72 18.37
CA ILE A 209 3.15 -21.82 19.24
C ILE A 209 3.60 -23.28 19.49
N ASP A 210 2.68 -24.23 19.56
CA ASP A 210 3.02 -25.64 19.84
C ASP A 210 3.72 -26.27 18.63
N ALA A 211 3.20 -26.00 17.42
CA ALA A 211 3.86 -26.38 16.17
C ALA A 211 5.21 -25.67 16.02
N PHE A 212 5.31 -24.39 16.39
CA PHE A 212 6.55 -23.62 16.34
C PHE A 212 7.66 -24.22 17.19
N ILE A 213 7.38 -24.49 18.47
CA ILE A 213 8.34 -25.10 19.39
C ILE A 213 8.77 -26.48 18.88
N THR A 214 7.82 -27.28 18.40
CA THR A 214 8.07 -28.62 17.87
C THR A 214 8.98 -28.56 16.63
N PHE A 215 8.68 -27.66 15.70
CA PHE A 215 9.44 -27.47 14.47
C PHE A 215 10.87 -27.00 14.78
N CYS A 216 11.02 -25.95 15.60
CA CYS A 216 12.33 -25.42 15.98
C CYS A 216 13.19 -26.48 16.69
N GLY A 217 12.60 -27.28 17.59
CA GLY A 217 13.30 -28.37 18.29
C GLY A 217 13.70 -29.51 17.36
N LYS A 218 12.81 -29.91 16.43
CA LYS A 218 13.06 -31.01 15.47
C LYS A 218 14.20 -30.68 14.51
N TYR A 219 14.25 -29.46 14.00
CA TYR A 219 15.23 -29.04 12.99
C TYR A 219 16.40 -28.23 13.56
N ASN A 220 16.45 -28.05 14.88
CA ASN A 220 17.46 -27.25 15.57
C ASN A 220 17.62 -25.85 14.97
N ILE A 221 16.47 -25.18 14.77
CA ILE A 221 16.41 -23.82 14.20
C ILE A 221 17.02 -22.83 15.20
N ASP A 222 17.94 -22.01 14.71
CA ASP A 222 18.41 -20.84 15.47
C ASP A 222 17.27 -19.81 15.56
N LEU A 223 16.89 -19.40 16.76
CA LEU A 223 15.79 -18.45 16.96
C LEU A 223 16.13 -17.03 16.47
N ASN A 224 17.42 -16.71 16.31
CA ASN A 224 17.89 -15.48 15.67
C ASN A 224 18.02 -15.61 14.14
N SER A 225 17.63 -16.75 13.56
CA SER A 225 17.65 -16.93 12.11
C SER A 225 16.60 -16.06 11.41
N GLN A 226 16.72 -16.03 10.08
CA GLN A 226 15.83 -15.29 9.20
C GLN A 226 14.82 -16.25 8.59
N ILE A 227 13.63 -15.73 8.32
CA ILE A 227 12.64 -16.46 7.55
C ILE A 227 13.09 -16.53 6.08
N ASN A 228 12.86 -17.66 5.43
CA ASN A 228 13.06 -17.77 3.99
C ASN A 228 11.88 -17.14 3.28
N LEU A 229 12.02 -15.86 2.90
CA LEU A 229 11.03 -15.17 2.09
C LEU A 229 10.98 -15.77 0.68
N THR A 230 9.79 -15.72 0.08
CA THR A 230 9.56 -16.21 -1.29
C THR A 230 9.00 -15.09 -2.15
N CYS A 231 9.10 -15.26 -3.48
CA CYS A 231 8.53 -14.31 -4.44
C CYS A 231 6.99 -14.14 -4.35
N TYR A 232 6.31 -14.95 -3.53
CA TYR A 232 4.86 -14.94 -3.33
C TYR A 232 4.39 -13.96 -2.26
N GLU A 233 5.29 -13.39 -1.44
CA GLU A 233 4.92 -12.41 -0.42
C GLU A 233 4.27 -11.16 -1.05
N LEU A 234 3.07 -10.79 -0.59
CA LEU A 234 2.38 -9.58 -1.07
C LEU A 234 2.75 -8.30 -0.33
N ILE A 235 3.35 -8.41 0.85
CA ILE A 235 3.63 -7.26 1.70
C ILE A 235 4.82 -6.51 1.10
N PRO A 236 4.69 -5.22 0.72
CA PRO A 236 5.75 -4.52 -0.03
C PRO A 236 7.12 -4.54 0.64
N ILE A 237 7.18 -4.53 1.98
CA ILE A 237 8.46 -4.59 2.71
C ILE A 237 9.18 -5.94 2.56
N LEU A 238 8.43 -7.01 2.25
CA LEU A 238 8.92 -8.38 2.06
C LEU A 238 9.22 -8.70 0.59
N GLN A 239 8.86 -7.82 -0.35
CA GLN A 239 8.94 -8.07 -1.80
C GLN A 239 10.32 -7.81 -2.42
N CYS A 240 11.39 -7.89 -1.63
CA CYS A 240 12.76 -7.72 -2.10
C CYS A 240 13.61 -8.92 -1.68
N CYS A 241 14.29 -9.53 -2.64
CA CYS A 241 15.17 -10.68 -2.45
C CYS A 241 16.33 -10.45 -1.47
N ASP A 242 16.70 -9.20 -1.21
CA ASP A 242 17.73 -8.84 -0.22
C ASP A 242 17.14 -8.51 1.17
N THR A 243 15.81 -8.43 1.30
CA THR A 243 15.17 -8.21 2.60
C THR A 243 15.41 -9.42 3.49
N LYS A 244 15.92 -9.12 4.68
CA LYS A 244 16.14 -10.08 5.74
C LYS A 244 15.18 -9.76 6.88
N VAL A 245 14.33 -10.72 7.22
CA VAL A 245 13.37 -10.59 8.32
C VAL A 245 13.62 -11.73 9.30
N SER A 246 13.86 -11.41 10.57
CA SER A 246 14.04 -12.42 11.61
C SER A 246 12.73 -13.14 11.92
N LEU A 247 12.79 -14.31 12.57
CA LEU A 247 11.58 -14.99 13.03
C LEU A 247 10.71 -14.09 13.93
N LEU A 248 11.36 -13.28 14.77
CA LEU A 248 10.68 -12.34 15.66
C LEU A 248 10.01 -11.22 14.87
N GLU A 249 10.70 -10.61 13.92
CA GLU A 249 10.11 -9.56 13.06
C GLU A 249 8.96 -10.10 12.21
N TYR A 250 9.08 -11.33 11.68
CA TYR A 250 8.00 -11.98 10.94
C TYR A 250 6.77 -12.20 11.84
N SER A 251 6.96 -12.61 13.09
CA SER A 251 5.86 -12.72 14.06
C SER A 251 5.19 -11.36 14.34
N MET A 252 5.93 -10.26 14.31
CA MET A 252 5.37 -8.92 14.43
C MET A 252 4.52 -8.55 13.21
N ILE A 253 5.01 -8.80 11.99
CA ILE A 253 4.31 -8.51 10.73
C ILE A 253 2.96 -9.21 10.66
N PHE A 254 2.91 -10.48 11.08
CA PHE A 254 1.70 -11.30 11.02
C PHE A 254 0.86 -11.25 12.31
N ALA A 255 1.20 -10.36 13.26
CA ALA A 255 0.47 -10.20 14.52
C ALA A 255 0.40 -11.50 15.35
N ALA A 256 1.39 -12.39 15.20
CA ALA A 256 1.49 -13.69 15.87
C ALA A 256 1.98 -13.53 17.32
N ILE A 257 1.07 -13.15 18.21
CA ILE A 257 1.37 -12.72 19.58
C ILE A 257 1.97 -13.83 20.43
N ASN A 258 1.56 -15.09 20.26
CA ASN A 258 2.06 -16.21 21.05
C ASN A 258 3.48 -16.59 20.66
N VAL A 259 3.75 -16.67 19.35
CA VAL A 259 5.11 -16.89 18.82
C VAL A 259 6.02 -15.72 19.19
N PHE A 260 5.55 -14.47 19.03
CA PHE A 260 6.29 -13.28 19.41
C PHE A 260 6.72 -13.30 20.89
N LYS A 261 5.78 -13.55 21.81
CA LYS A 261 6.06 -13.63 23.26
C LYS A 261 7.05 -14.73 23.59
N PHE A 262 6.96 -15.89 22.92
CA PHE A 262 7.93 -16.96 23.09
C PHE A 262 9.34 -16.54 22.67
N LEU A 263 9.49 -15.95 21.49
CA LEU A 263 10.79 -15.48 20.98
C LEU A 263 11.38 -14.39 21.87
N LEU A 264 10.56 -13.45 22.33
CA LEU A 264 10.97 -12.41 23.27
C LEU A 264 11.43 -13.00 24.61
N ALA A 265 10.71 -13.99 25.16
CA ALA A 265 11.09 -14.69 26.38
C ALA A 265 12.41 -15.49 26.23
N LYS A 266 12.77 -15.85 24.99
CA LYS A 266 14.06 -16.48 24.64
C LYS A 266 15.17 -15.47 24.36
N GLN A 267 14.92 -14.18 24.56
CA GLN A 267 15.89 -13.10 24.37
C GLN A 267 16.45 -13.08 22.94
N VAL A 268 15.58 -13.31 21.94
CA VAL A 268 15.92 -13.15 20.53
C VAL A 268 16.23 -11.67 20.26
N ASP A 269 17.26 -11.43 19.46
CA ASP A 269 17.74 -10.10 19.15
C ASP A 269 16.77 -9.35 18.24
N TYR A 270 16.58 -8.07 18.51
CA TYR A 270 15.89 -7.11 17.65
C TYR A 270 16.50 -5.72 17.82
N ASP A 271 16.24 -4.84 16.86
CA ASP A 271 16.78 -3.49 16.86
C ASP A 271 15.71 -2.41 16.64
N GLN A 272 16.17 -1.17 16.56
CA GLN A 272 15.34 0.00 16.30
C GLN A 272 14.50 -0.13 15.01
N ASN A 273 15.04 -0.76 13.97
CA ASN A 273 14.33 -0.96 12.71
C ASN A 273 13.23 -2.02 12.83
N SER A 274 13.32 -2.92 13.81
CA SER A 274 12.31 -3.97 14.02
C SER A 274 10.95 -3.37 14.44
N LEU A 275 10.92 -2.19 15.05
CA LEU A 275 9.69 -1.54 15.54
C LEU A 275 8.63 -1.37 14.44
N LYS A 276 9.04 -1.00 13.22
CA LYS A 276 8.09 -0.80 12.11
C LYS A 276 7.31 -2.06 11.75
N TYR A 277 7.87 -3.25 12.00
CA TYR A 277 7.18 -4.51 11.72
C TYR A 277 6.00 -4.74 12.66
N SER A 278 6.09 -4.28 13.92
CA SER A 278 4.96 -4.30 14.85
C SER A 278 3.83 -3.37 14.41
N ILE A 279 4.18 -2.23 13.80
CA ILE A 279 3.22 -1.28 13.22
C ILE A 279 2.51 -1.88 12.01
N ILE A 280 3.26 -2.56 11.14
CA ILE A 280 2.72 -3.25 9.96
C ILE A 280 1.69 -4.31 10.36
N GLY A 281 2.02 -5.17 11.32
CA GLY A 281 1.06 -6.16 11.83
C GLY A 281 -0.11 -5.55 12.58
N GLY A 282 0.11 -4.41 13.25
CA GLY A 282 -0.94 -3.62 13.90
C GLY A 282 -1.56 -4.31 15.12
N ASN A 283 -0.85 -5.24 15.75
CA ASN A 283 -1.26 -5.82 17.02
C ASN A 283 -0.89 -4.85 18.15
N SER A 284 -1.90 -4.24 18.78
CA SER A 284 -1.71 -3.24 19.84
C SER A 284 -0.96 -3.80 21.06
N GLU A 285 -1.09 -5.09 21.35
CA GLU A 285 -0.35 -5.74 22.43
C GLU A 285 1.14 -5.86 22.09
N ILE A 286 1.50 -6.32 20.88
CA ILE A 286 2.91 -6.36 20.43
C ILE A 286 3.53 -4.96 20.48
N ILE A 287 2.83 -3.96 19.95
CA ILE A 287 3.28 -2.57 19.93
C ILE A 287 3.55 -2.07 21.36
N ASN A 288 2.61 -2.29 22.28
CA ASN A 288 2.76 -1.89 23.68
C ASN A 288 3.92 -2.61 24.38
N ILE A 289 4.10 -3.92 24.14
CA ILE A 289 5.22 -4.68 24.70
C ILE A 289 6.55 -4.07 24.25
N ILE A 290 6.73 -3.86 22.94
CA ILE A 290 7.99 -3.34 22.40
C ILE A 290 8.29 -1.94 22.93
N ILE A 291 7.29 -1.06 23.03
CA ILE A 291 7.53 0.32 23.48
C ILE A 291 7.85 0.39 24.98
N ASN A 292 7.17 -0.42 25.80
CA ASN A 292 7.35 -0.36 27.24
C ASN A 292 8.55 -1.17 27.73
N GLU A 293 8.92 -2.24 27.02
CA GLU A 293 10.01 -3.14 27.44
C GLU A 293 11.34 -2.87 26.72
N SER A 294 11.34 -2.16 25.58
CA SER A 294 12.57 -1.80 24.86
C SER A 294 13.07 -0.39 25.19
N HIS A 295 14.31 -0.11 24.79
CA HIS A 295 14.92 1.23 24.85
C HIS A 295 14.73 2.02 23.54
N TYR A 296 14.05 1.42 22.56
CA TYR A 296 13.81 2.00 21.25
C TYR A 296 12.63 2.97 21.29
N LYS A 297 12.61 3.90 20.35
CA LYS A 297 11.57 4.93 20.25
C LYS A 297 10.99 4.96 18.86
N PHE A 298 9.76 5.40 18.71
CA PHE A 298 9.24 5.61 17.36
C PHE A 298 10.07 6.62 16.57
N ASP A 299 10.26 6.30 15.31
CA ASP A 299 10.96 7.11 14.33
C ASP A 299 10.08 7.34 13.09
N HIS A 300 10.67 7.97 12.08
CA HIS A 300 9.96 8.23 10.83
C HIS A 300 9.53 6.95 10.10
N GLN A 301 10.27 5.84 10.22
CA GLN A 301 9.89 4.59 9.56
C GLN A 301 8.64 3.99 10.20
N CYS A 302 8.50 4.14 11.53
CA CYS A 302 7.29 3.74 12.24
C CYS A 302 6.07 4.55 11.77
N LEU A 303 6.21 5.87 11.66
CA LEU A 303 5.14 6.75 11.16
C LEU A 303 4.77 6.45 9.71
N GLU A 304 5.77 6.27 8.85
CA GLU A 304 5.54 5.90 7.45
C GLU A 304 4.82 4.56 7.34
N ALA A 305 5.19 3.57 8.17
CA ALA A 305 4.52 2.28 8.21
C ALA A 305 3.06 2.38 8.67
N SER A 306 2.74 3.21 9.68
CA SER A 306 1.36 3.34 10.16
C SER A 306 0.43 3.99 9.13
N ILE A 307 0.95 4.98 8.39
CA ILE A 307 0.24 5.64 7.28
C ILE A 307 0.10 4.70 6.08
N ALA A 308 1.18 4.01 5.69
CA ALA A 308 1.15 3.04 4.60
C ALA A 308 0.18 1.88 4.85
N CYS A 309 -0.01 1.53 6.13
CA CYS A 309 -0.97 0.54 6.55
C CYS A 309 -2.36 1.12 6.86
N PHE A 310 -2.61 2.41 6.65
CA PHE A 310 -3.91 3.05 6.92
C PHE A 310 -4.45 2.78 8.35
N ARG A 311 -3.61 3.01 9.37
CA ARG A 311 -3.95 2.81 10.78
C ARG A 311 -3.95 4.15 11.53
N PRO A 312 -5.01 4.96 11.43
CA PRO A 312 -5.03 6.32 11.97
C PRO A 312 -4.89 6.36 13.51
N ASP A 313 -5.38 5.33 14.19
CA ASP A 313 -5.20 5.13 15.63
C ASP A 313 -3.72 4.96 16.01
N ILE A 314 -3.00 4.11 15.28
CA ILE A 314 -1.56 3.89 15.49
C ILE A 314 -0.75 5.12 15.06
N THR A 315 -1.11 5.77 13.95
CA THR A 315 -0.49 7.03 13.51
C THR A 315 -0.58 8.09 14.60
N SER A 316 -1.79 8.32 15.15
CA SER A 316 -2.00 9.30 16.22
C SER A 316 -1.18 8.96 17.47
N TYR A 317 -1.08 7.68 17.81
CA TYR A 317 -0.28 7.20 18.93
C TYR A 317 1.23 7.44 18.70
N ILE A 318 1.73 7.16 17.51
CA ILE A 318 3.12 7.44 17.13
C ILE A 318 3.41 8.95 17.17
N GLU A 319 2.56 9.78 16.60
CA GLU A 319 2.71 11.25 16.59
C GLU A 319 2.80 11.82 18.02
N TYR A 320 1.93 11.33 18.91
CA TYR A 320 1.95 11.69 20.32
C TYR A 320 3.29 11.36 20.99
N HIS A 321 3.80 10.15 20.78
CA HIS A 321 5.07 9.69 21.36
C HIS A 321 6.31 10.34 20.70
N MET A 322 6.20 10.78 19.46
CA MET A 322 7.22 11.59 18.77
C MET A 322 7.20 13.07 19.23
N GLY A 323 6.23 13.47 20.06
CA GLY A 323 6.13 14.80 20.65
C GLY A 323 5.70 15.89 19.67
N ASN A 324 4.85 15.56 18.69
CA ASN A 324 4.41 16.48 17.63
C ASN A 324 5.56 17.13 16.83
N ASN A 325 6.73 16.47 16.79
CA ASN A 325 7.91 16.97 16.06
C ASN A 325 7.86 16.68 14.56
N VAL A 326 6.80 16.03 14.06
CA VAL A 326 6.63 15.74 12.64
C VAL A 326 6.12 16.99 11.92
N PRO A 327 6.88 17.53 10.96
CA PRO A 327 6.41 18.66 10.18
C PRO A 327 5.12 18.33 9.41
N LYS A 328 4.17 19.25 9.47
CA LYS A 328 2.88 19.20 8.78
C LYS A 328 2.95 18.77 7.30
N TYR A 329 3.92 19.31 6.56
CA TYR A 329 4.11 19.01 5.14
C TYR A 329 4.56 17.55 4.89
N GLN A 330 5.26 16.96 5.84
CA GLN A 330 5.73 15.57 5.76
C GLN A 330 4.56 14.61 5.90
N LEU A 331 3.62 14.89 6.81
CA LEU A 331 2.37 14.13 6.93
C LEU A 331 1.53 14.21 5.66
N ILE A 332 1.32 15.42 5.12
CA ILE A 332 0.61 15.59 3.83
C ILE A 332 1.27 14.76 2.72
N ARG A 333 2.60 14.81 2.63
CA ARG A 333 3.36 14.01 1.64
C ARG A 333 3.12 12.52 1.83
N LEU A 334 3.17 12.02 3.07
CA LEU A 334 2.96 10.61 3.36
C LEU A 334 1.51 10.19 3.07
N TYR A 335 0.51 10.93 3.54
CA TYR A 335 -0.90 10.64 3.25
C TYR A 335 -1.16 10.60 1.75
N TYR A 336 -0.59 11.53 1.00
CA TYR A 336 -0.68 11.55 -0.44
C TYR A 336 0.03 10.35 -1.11
N GLN A 337 1.28 10.08 -0.73
CA GLN A 337 2.09 8.98 -1.25
C GLN A 337 1.41 7.62 -1.07
N TYR A 338 0.69 7.44 0.04
CA TYR A 338 0.00 6.20 0.38
C TYR A 338 -1.50 6.23 0.07
N TYR A 339 -2.01 7.30 -0.53
CA TYR A 339 -3.43 7.47 -0.88
C TYR A 339 -4.38 7.41 0.34
N ASP A 340 -3.92 7.88 1.50
CA ASP A 340 -4.74 8.06 2.71
C ASP A 340 -5.54 9.37 2.62
N PHE A 341 -6.52 9.37 1.73
CA PHE A 341 -7.42 10.47 1.48
C PHE A 341 -8.30 10.83 2.68
N ALA A 342 -8.60 9.88 3.57
CA ALA A 342 -9.34 10.18 4.79
C ALA A 342 -8.53 11.11 5.71
N SER A 343 -7.30 10.71 6.07
CA SER A 343 -6.43 11.55 6.89
C SER A 343 -6.03 12.84 6.19
N LEU A 344 -5.77 12.80 4.87
CA LEU A 344 -5.50 14.01 4.09
C LEU A 344 -6.68 14.98 4.12
N ASN A 345 -7.91 14.51 3.89
CA ASN A 345 -9.11 15.35 3.89
C ASN A 345 -9.34 16.01 5.26
N ASP A 346 -9.19 15.27 6.36
CA ASP A 346 -9.32 15.83 7.70
C ASP A 346 -8.25 16.89 7.98
N TYR A 347 -7.02 16.64 7.53
CA TYR A 347 -5.94 17.60 7.62
C TYR A 347 -6.21 18.89 6.83
N LEU A 348 -6.75 18.75 5.62
CA LEU A 348 -7.10 19.86 4.76
C LEU A 348 -8.27 20.68 5.33
N LYS A 349 -9.28 20.05 5.93
CA LYS A 349 -10.38 20.76 6.61
C LYS A 349 -9.85 21.69 7.70
N ASP A 350 -8.86 21.26 8.47
CA ASP A 350 -8.26 22.09 9.51
C ASP A 350 -7.47 23.27 8.95
N ILE A 351 -6.77 23.07 7.82
CA ILE A 351 -6.09 24.17 7.11
C ILE A 351 -7.12 25.16 6.57
N PHE A 352 -8.17 24.65 5.91
CA PHE A 352 -9.23 25.45 5.30
C PHE A 352 -10.06 26.24 6.31
N ARG A 353 -10.22 25.75 7.54
CA ARG A 353 -10.91 26.48 8.62
C ARG A 353 -10.09 27.63 9.19
N ASN A 354 -8.76 27.51 9.20
CA ASN A 354 -7.88 28.40 9.95
C ASN A 354 -7.21 29.49 9.11
N ILE A 355 -7.39 29.49 7.79
CA ILE A 355 -6.74 30.45 6.89
C ILE A 355 -7.79 31.17 6.04
N PRO A 356 -7.99 32.49 6.21
CA PRO A 356 -8.54 33.33 5.15
C PRO A 356 -7.48 33.35 4.04
N ILE A 357 -7.68 32.52 3.01
CA ILE A 357 -6.70 32.17 1.95
C ILE A 357 -6.06 33.41 1.32
N THR A 358 -6.76 34.55 1.29
CA THR A 358 -6.31 35.75 0.59
C THR A 358 -5.19 36.54 1.26
N ASN A 359 -5.03 36.49 2.60
CA ASN A 359 -4.07 37.38 3.28
C ASN A 359 -2.80 36.69 3.79
N TYR A 360 -2.84 35.38 4.08
CA TYR A 360 -1.72 34.70 4.72
C TYR A 360 -0.70 34.11 3.73
N LEU A 361 -1.14 33.76 2.51
CA LEU A 361 -0.25 33.26 1.46
C LEU A 361 0.68 34.36 0.91
N MET A 362 0.29 35.63 1.05
CA MET A 362 1.08 36.79 0.58
C MET A 362 2.18 37.24 1.56
N GLU A 363 2.04 36.98 2.87
CA GLU A 363 2.96 37.55 3.88
C GLU A 363 4.09 36.61 4.34
N ASN A 364 4.05 35.31 4.02
CA ASN A 364 5.03 34.34 4.53
C ASN A 364 5.83 33.60 3.44
N ASN A 365 7.07 34.07 3.20
CA ASN A 365 8.06 33.45 2.29
C ASN A 365 8.36 31.97 2.56
N ASN A 366 8.09 31.44 3.76
CA ASN A 366 8.28 30.01 4.07
C ASN A 366 7.17 29.10 3.51
N TYR A 367 6.02 29.64 3.12
CA TYR A 367 4.92 28.86 2.53
C TYR A 367 5.02 28.72 1.00
N GLN A 368 5.79 29.56 0.32
CA GLN A 368 6.06 29.42 -1.11
C GLN A 368 6.70 28.06 -1.46
N ASN A 369 7.54 27.51 -0.58
CA ASN A 369 8.10 26.17 -0.75
C ASN A 369 7.05 25.05 -0.56
N ASN A 370 6.09 25.21 0.34
CA ASN A 370 5.02 24.23 0.55
C ASN A 370 3.97 24.29 -0.57
N LEU A 371 3.69 25.47 -1.12
CA LEU A 371 2.83 25.70 -2.26
C LEU A 371 3.44 25.18 -3.56
N PHE A 372 4.75 25.40 -3.78
CA PHE A 372 5.48 24.83 -4.90
C PHE A 372 5.53 23.31 -4.83
N LEU A 373 5.63 22.72 -3.63
CA LEU A 373 5.50 21.27 -3.44
C LEU A 373 4.07 20.82 -3.72
N TRP A 374 3.05 21.52 -3.21
CA TRP A 374 1.64 21.28 -3.57
C TRP A 374 1.44 21.26 -5.09
N PHE A 375 1.95 22.28 -5.76
CA PHE A 375 1.93 22.43 -7.21
C PHE A 375 2.68 21.30 -7.93
N TYR A 376 3.90 21.00 -7.51
CA TYR A 376 4.74 19.96 -8.09
C TYR A 376 4.20 18.54 -7.86
N TYR A 377 3.57 18.27 -6.71
CA TYR A 377 2.97 16.97 -6.39
C TYR A 377 1.63 16.77 -7.10
N PHE A 378 0.76 17.78 -7.11
CA PHE A 378 -0.55 17.68 -7.74
C PHE A 378 -0.51 17.86 -9.27
N SER A 379 0.52 18.50 -9.81
CA SER A 379 0.71 18.62 -11.26
C SER A 379 1.03 17.32 -11.99
N GLN A 380 1.37 16.26 -11.26
CA GLN A 380 1.49 14.92 -11.85
C GLN A 380 0.16 14.21 -12.05
N PHE A 381 -0.94 14.76 -11.51
CA PHE A 381 -2.25 14.12 -11.50
C PHE A 381 -3.32 14.97 -12.18
N PHE A 382 -3.35 16.29 -11.99
CA PHE A 382 -4.38 17.13 -12.62
C PHE A 382 -3.99 17.60 -14.03
N ASP A 383 -5.00 17.88 -14.87
CA ASP A 383 -4.83 18.44 -16.21
C ASP A 383 -4.08 19.79 -16.19
N GLU A 384 -3.44 20.14 -17.30
CA GLU A 384 -2.71 21.41 -17.49
C GLU A 384 -3.56 22.61 -17.12
N SER A 385 -4.89 22.58 -17.25
CA SER A 385 -5.77 23.70 -16.91
C SER A 385 -5.92 23.94 -15.40
N VAL A 386 -6.04 22.89 -14.59
CA VAL A 386 -6.13 22.99 -13.12
C VAL A 386 -4.77 23.38 -12.55
N ASN A 387 -3.70 22.81 -13.11
CA ASN A 387 -2.36 23.24 -12.79
C ASN A 387 -2.13 24.69 -13.25
N THR A 388 -2.58 25.10 -14.42
CA THR A 388 -2.41 26.49 -14.87
C THR A 388 -3.21 27.46 -14.01
N CYS A 389 -4.37 27.07 -13.50
CA CYS A 389 -5.15 27.94 -12.64
C CYS A 389 -4.59 28.02 -11.22
N VAL A 390 -4.24 26.89 -10.59
CA VAL A 390 -3.48 26.89 -9.32
C VAL A 390 -2.16 27.65 -9.51
N PHE A 391 -1.44 27.48 -10.62
CA PHE A 391 -0.22 28.26 -10.90
C PHE A 391 -0.49 29.75 -11.06
N ASN A 392 -1.54 30.14 -11.77
CA ASN A 392 -1.88 31.55 -12.01
C ASN A 392 -2.41 32.25 -10.76
N ILE A 393 -3.15 31.54 -9.90
CA ILE A 393 -3.52 31.97 -8.54
C ILE A 393 -2.25 32.25 -7.72
N LEU A 394 -1.23 31.41 -7.88
CA LEU A 394 0.00 31.45 -7.09
C LEU A 394 1.10 32.37 -7.67
N CYS A 395 1.07 32.68 -8.97
CA CYS A 395 2.12 33.44 -9.67
C CYS A 395 1.70 34.86 -10.09
N LYS A 396 0.42 35.24 -10.01
CA LYS A 396 -0.01 36.59 -10.41
C LYS A 396 0.51 37.73 -9.54
N ASP A 397 1.07 37.45 -8.37
CA ASP A 397 1.60 38.48 -7.45
C ASP A 397 3.13 38.40 -7.22
N VAL A 398 3.88 37.85 -8.20
CA VAL A 398 5.37 37.86 -8.20
C VAL A 398 5.95 39.04 -9.03
N ASN A 399 5.24 40.16 -9.15
CA ASN A 399 5.83 41.43 -9.60
C ASN A 399 5.31 42.62 -8.80
#